data_AF-A0A2J6HXA5-F1
#
_entry.id   AF-A0A2J6HXA5-F1
#
_cell.length_a   1.000
_cell.length_b   1.000
_cell.length_c   1.000
_cell.angle_alpha   90.00
_cell.angle_beta   90.00
_cell.angle_gamma   90.00
#
_symmetry.space_group_name_H-M   'P 1'
#
loop_
_entity.id
_entity.type
_entity.pdbx_description
1 polymer ?
#
loop_
_entity_poly.entity_id
_entity_poly.type
_entity_poly.pdbx_seq_one_letter_code
_entity_poly.pdbx_strand_id
1 'polypeptide(L)'
;MTDVHDKNTRSHNMSMIKGKNTKPEIMVRKFLFHNGFRYRINHAKLPGKPDIVLPKYKTVIFINGCFWHGHEGCKYFVIPKWIKNYESY
;
A
#
# COMPACT_ATOMS: atom_id res chain seq x y z
N MET A 1 19.49 18.20 1.26
CA MET A 1 19.68 16.92 1.98
C MET A 1 19.45 15.80 1.00
N THR A 2 20.54 15.18 0.58
CA THR A 2 20.63 14.07 -0.37
C THR A 2 19.90 12.83 0.17
N ASP A 3 19.47 11.95 -0.74
CA ASP A 3 18.96 10.63 -0.36
C ASP A 3 19.96 9.93 0.57
N VAL A 4 19.45 9.22 1.57
CA VAL A 4 20.29 8.45 2.51
C VAL A 4 20.93 7.24 1.83
N HIS A 5 20.44 6.85 0.66
CA HIS A 5 20.98 5.80 -0.17
C HIS A 5 21.55 6.35 -1.48
N ASP A 6 22.57 5.68 -2.00
CA ASP A 6 23.04 5.89 -3.36
C ASP A 6 22.00 5.44 -4.40
N LYS A 7 22.17 5.87 -5.65
CA LYS A 7 21.22 5.62 -6.73
C LYS A 7 20.98 4.12 -6.98
N ASN A 8 22.03 3.30 -6.89
CA ASN A 8 21.92 1.86 -7.15
C ASN A 8 21.17 1.17 -6.01
N THR A 9 21.49 1.50 -4.76
CA THR A 9 20.76 0.99 -3.60
C THR A 9 19.29 1.41 -3.62
N ARG A 10 18.99 2.66 -3.97
CA ARG A 10 17.60 3.11 -4.11
C ARG A 10 16.86 2.32 -5.19
N SER A 11 17.47 2.15 -6.37
CA SER A 11 16.89 1.37 -7.47
C SER A 11 16.60 -0.07 -7.05
N HIS A 12 17.54 -0.71 -6.35
CA HIS A 12 17.38 -2.05 -5.80
C HIS A 12 16.26 -2.13 -4.74
N ASN A 13 16.22 -1.20 -3.80
CA ASN A 13 15.17 -1.16 -2.78
C ASN A 13 13.78 -1.01 -3.42
N MET A 14 13.65 -0.14 -4.43
CA MET A 14 12.39 0.08 -5.15
C MET A 14 11.95 -1.17 -5.94
N SER A 15 12.88 -1.92 -6.53
CA SER A 15 12.56 -3.15 -7.27
C SER A 15 12.04 -4.28 -6.37
N MET A 16 12.38 -4.25 -5.08
CA MET A 16 11.92 -5.21 -4.08
C MET A 16 10.50 -4.93 -3.57
N ILE A 17 9.92 -3.77 -3.86
CA ILE A 17 8.57 -3.39 -3.42
C ILE A 17 7.54 -4.15 -4.26
N LYS A 18 6.87 -5.11 -3.62
CA LYS A 18 5.84 -5.94 -4.26
C LYS A 18 4.49 -5.24 -4.23
N GLY A 19 3.77 -5.25 -5.35
CA GLY A 19 2.41 -4.70 -5.44
C GLY A 19 1.29 -5.64 -4.95
N LYS A 20 1.61 -6.77 -4.32
CA LYS A 20 0.65 -7.76 -3.81
C LYS A 20 1.28 -8.65 -2.75
N ASN A 21 0.47 -9.20 -1.85
CA ASN A 21 0.89 -9.98 -0.69
C ASN A 21 1.90 -9.22 0.17
N THR A 22 1.68 -7.92 0.35
CA THR A 22 2.49 -7.12 1.27
C THR A 22 2.29 -7.60 2.71
N LYS A 23 3.24 -7.26 3.60
CA LYS A 23 3.12 -7.56 5.04
C LYS A 23 1.78 -7.11 5.65
N PRO A 24 1.28 -5.88 5.44
CA PRO A 24 -0.02 -5.47 5.96
C PRO A 24 -1.19 -6.27 5.36
N GLU A 25 -1.17 -6.60 4.06
CA GLU A 25 -2.20 -7.46 3.46
C GLU A 25 -2.26 -8.84 4.13
N ILE A 26 -1.11 -9.49 4.35
CA ILE A 26 -1.04 -10.80 4.99
C ILE A 26 -1.53 -10.72 6.43
N MET A 27 -1.20 -9.65 7.16
CA MET A 27 -1.65 -9.44 8.54
C MET A 27 -3.17 -9.35 8.62
N VAL A 28 -3.79 -8.50 7.80
CA VAL A 28 -5.26 -8.35 7.76
C VAL A 28 -5.94 -9.65 7.34
N ARG A 29 -5.38 -10.35 6.35
CA ARG A 29 -5.88 -11.66 5.91
C ARG A 29 -5.87 -12.71 7.02
N LYS A 30 -4.81 -12.77 7.82
CA LYS A 30 -4.71 -13.66 8.99
C LYS A 30 -5.73 -13.27 10.05
N PHE A 31 -5.85 -11.97 10.33
CA PHE A 31 -6.83 -11.45 11.29
C PHE A 31 -8.27 -11.81 10.91
N LEU A 32 -8.66 -11.56 9.66
CA LEU A 32 -10.00 -11.89 9.16
C LEU A 32 -10.29 -13.38 9.24
N PHE A 33 -9.32 -14.23 8.83
CA PHE A 33 -9.48 -15.68 8.89
C PHE A 33 -9.63 -16.17 10.33
N HIS A 34 -8.82 -15.67 11.26
CA HIS A 34 -8.88 -16.01 12.68
C HIS A 34 -10.24 -15.65 13.31
N ASN A 35 -10.85 -14.55 12.86
CA ASN A 35 -12.19 -14.12 13.30
C ASN A 35 -13.34 -14.79 12.52
N GLY A 36 -13.06 -15.82 11.71
CA GLY A 36 -14.09 -16.59 10.99
C GLY A 36 -14.65 -15.91 9.73
N PHE A 37 -14.06 -14.81 9.27
CA PHE A 37 -14.50 -14.15 8.04
C PHE A 37 -14.00 -14.92 6.81
N ARG A 38 -14.94 -15.32 5.94
CA ARG A 38 -14.61 -15.82 4.60
C ARG A 38 -14.47 -14.64 3.64
N TYR A 39 -13.30 -14.51 3.05
CA TYR A 39 -12.96 -13.43 2.12
C TYR A 39 -12.44 -13.95 0.78
N ARG A 40 -12.50 -13.11 -0.24
CA ARG A 40 -11.87 -13.31 -1.55
C ARG A 40 -10.75 -12.29 -1.73
N ILE A 41 -9.68 -12.70 -2.40
CA ILE A 41 -8.58 -11.81 -2.82
C ILE A 41 -8.64 -11.58 -4.33
N ASN A 42 -8.03 -10.50 -4.81
CA ASN A 42 -7.84 -10.22 -6.24
C ASN A 42 -9.15 -10.22 -7.06
N HIS A 43 -10.21 -9.59 -6.57
CA HIS A 43 -11.47 -9.52 -7.29
C HIS A 43 -11.45 -8.44 -8.38
N ALA A 44 -10.73 -8.72 -9.48
CA ALA A 44 -10.49 -7.78 -10.58
C ALA A 44 -11.75 -7.28 -11.31
N LYS A 45 -12.92 -7.89 -11.06
CA LYS A 45 -14.20 -7.46 -11.63
C LYS A 45 -14.81 -6.22 -10.95
N LEU A 46 -14.27 -5.79 -9.81
CA LEU A 46 -14.78 -4.62 -9.08
C LEU A 46 -13.93 -3.38 -9.35
N PRO A 47 -14.55 -2.19 -9.44
CA PRO A 47 -13.83 -0.94 -9.61
C PRO A 47 -12.84 -0.72 -8.45
N GLY A 48 -11.68 -0.13 -8.76
CA GLY A 48 -10.62 0.10 -7.78
C GLY A 48 -9.80 -1.14 -7.39
N LYS A 49 -10.18 -2.35 -7.85
CA LYS A 49 -9.46 -3.61 -7.57
C LYS A 49 -9.17 -3.80 -6.06
N PRO A 50 -10.22 -4.00 -5.24
CA PRO A 50 -10.06 -4.14 -3.79
C PRO A 50 -9.15 -5.31 -3.41
N ASP A 51 -8.36 -5.11 -2.35
CA ASP A 51 -7.43 -6.12 -1.85
C ASP A 51 -8.17 -7.32 -1.26
N ILE A 52 -9.24 -7.03 -0.51
CA ILE A 52 -10.07 -8.03 0.16
C ILE A 52 -11.54 -7.73 -0.08
N VAL A 53 -12.30 -8.76 -0.45
CA VAL A 53 -13.76 -8.70 -0.60
C VAL A 53 -14.41 -9.65 0.39
N LEU A 54 -15.46 -9.17 1.06
CA LEU A 54 -16.30 -9.91 1.98
C LEU A 54 -17.72 -10.04 1.39
N PRO A 55 -17.99 -11.02 0.50
CA PRO A 55 -19.24 -11.09 -0.26
C PRO A 55 -20.49 -11.21 0.62
N LYS A 56 -20.40 -11.99 1.71
CA LYS A 56 -21.50 -12.18 2.67
C LYS A 56 -21.97 -10.85 3.28
N TYR A 57 -21.05 -9.91 3.47
CA TYR A 57 -21.30 -8.63 4.12
C TYR A 57 -21.45 -7.47 3.13
N LYS A 58 -21.31 -7.75 1.81
CA LYS A 58 -21.28 -6.74 0.74
C LYS A 58 -20.25 -5.63 1.03
N THR A 59 -19.10 -6.00 1.61
CA THR A 59 -18.05 -5.06 2.03
C THR A 59 -16.76 -5.34 1.27
N VAL A 60 -16.03 -4.28 0.95
CA VAL A 60 -14.67 -4.33 0.38
C VAL A 60 -13.69 -3.62 1.30
N ILE A 61 -12.45 -4.07 1.34
CA ILE A 61 -11.39 -3.51 2.18
C ILE A 61 -10.19 -3.20 1.27
N PHE A 62 -9.70 -1.96 1.39
CA PHE A 62 -8.47 -1.48 0.76
C PHE A 62 -7.38 -1.33 1.81
N ILE A 63 -6.19 -1.84 1.50
CA ILE A 63 -5.02 -1.84 2.38
C ILE A 63 -3.96 -0.94 1.75
N ASN A 64 -4.12 0.36 2.01
CA ASN A 64 -3.31 1.40 1.38
C ASN A 64 -2.04 1.69 2.19
N GLY A 65 -0.88 1.62 1.52
CA GLY A 65 0.38 2.07 2.11
C GLY A 65 0.40 3.59 2.28
N CYS A 66 0.73 4.09 3.48
CA CYS A 66 0.67 5.52 3.78
C CYS A 66 1.54 6.38 2.83
N PHE A 67 2.71 5.87 2.43
CA PHE A 67 3.62 6.57 1.52
C PHE A 67 3.04 6.75 0.10
N TRP A 68 2.37 5.73 -0.43
CA TRP A 68 1.88 5.72 -1.82
C TRP A 68 0.52 6.38 -1.99
N HIS A 69 -0.30 6.40 -0.94
CA HIS A 69 -1.69 6.88 -0.99
C HIS A 69 -1.90 8.24 -0.31
N GLY A 70 -0.84 8.95 0.08
CA GLY A 70 -0.99 10.31 0.61
C GLY A 70 -1.83 10.39 1.87
N HIS A 71 -1.54 9.52 2.86
CA HIS A 71 -2.31 9.51 4.11
C HIS A 71 -2.15 10.85 4.86
N GLU A 72 -3.22 11.63 4.91
CA GLU A 72 -3.26 12.96 5.54
C GLU A 72 -2.93 12.89 7.04
N GLY A 73 -2.13 13.85 7.52
CA GLY A 73 -1.70 13.90 8.92
C GLY A 73 -0.79 12.75 9.38
N CYS A 74 -0.34 11.88 8.46
CA CYS A 74 0.43 10.70 8.82
C CYS A 74 1.93 10.95 8.85
N LYS A 75 2.60 10.62 9.97
CA LYS A 75 4.06 10.68 10.10
C LYS A 75 4.83 9.82 9.09
N TYR A 76 4.19 8.79 8.51
CA TYR A 76 4.80 7.88 7.54
C TYR A 76 4.66 8.37 6.09
N PHE A 77 3.84 9.40 5.84
CA PHE A 77 3.76 10.05 4.54
C PHE A 77 4.67 11.28 4.56
N VAL A 78 5.72 11.23 3.74
CA VAL A 78 6.65 12.35 3.56
C VAL A 78 6.89 12.51 2.08
N ILE A 79 6.60 13.70 1.55
CA ILE A 79 6.89 14.04 0.16
C ILE A 79 8.41 14.00 -0.04
N PRO A 80 8.93 13.19 -0.98
CA PRO A 80 10.34 13.13 -1.27
C PRO A 80 10.91 14.51 -1.60
N LYS A 81 12.01 14.89 -0.95
CA LYS A 81 12.60 16.24 -1.07
C LYS A 81 12.98 16.61 -2.51
N TRP A 82 13.34 15.64 -3.35
CA TRP A 82 13.68 15.89 -4.75
C TRP A 82 12.47 16.24 -5.63
N ILE A 83 11.25 15.86 -5.23
CA ILE A 83 10.00 16.24 -5.92
C ILE A 83 9.62 17.68 -5.57
N LYS A 84 9.82 18.11 -4.31
CA LYS A 84 9.49 19.47 -3.85
C LYS A 84 10.17 20.59 -4.65
N ASN A 85 11.31 20.31 -5.27
CA ASN A 85 12.04 21.30 -6.07
C ASN A 85 11.39 21.59 -7.45
N TYR A 86 10.35 20.85 -7.83
CA TYR A 86 9.65 21.03 -9.11
C TYR A 86 8.36 21.87 -8.98
N GLU A 87 7.84 22.07 -7.76
CA GLU A 87 6.61 22.85 -7.50
C GLU A 87 6.88 24.37 -7.34
N SER A 88 8.12 24.82 -7.55
CA SER A 88 8.52 26.23 -7.42
C SER A 88 8.63 27.00 -8.76
N TYR A 89 7.92 26.56 -9.81
CA TYR A 89 7.81 27.25 -11.10
C TYR A 89 6.35 27.46 -11.49
#